data_AF-A0A3B8R6U2-F1
#
_entry.id   AF-A0A3B8R6U2-F1
#
_cell.length_a   1.000
_cell.length_b   1.000
_cell.length_c   1.000
_cell.angle_alpha   90.00
_cell.angle_beta   90.00
_cell.angle_gamma   90.00
#
_symmetry.space_group_name_H-M   'P 1'
#
loop_
_entity.id
_entity.type
_entity.pdbx_description
1 polymer ?
#
loop_
_entity_poly.entity_id
_entity_poly.type
_entity_poly.pdbx_seq_one_letter_code
_entity_poly.pdbx_strand_id
1 'polypeptide(L)' 'MRSFNRLRHPKIRSSLAPLQATRVDAEAIKREGWRDHQILVISHEDDRLGMLEREFVRQIGNRLYGSTQSPIRRSSKGVS' A
#
# COMPACT_ATOMS: atom_id res chain seq x y z
N MET A 1 -48.83 16.18 -34.53
CA MET A 1 -48.65 16.40 -33.06
C MET A 1 -47.27 15.92 -32.64
N ARG A 2 -46.37 16.82 -32.23
CA ARG A 2 -45.04 16.49 -31.70
C ARG A 2 -45.06 16.63 -30.18
N SER A 3 -45.10 15.52 -29.45
CA SER A 3 -44.92 15.54 -28.00
C SER A 3 -43.43 15.44 -27.69
N PHE A 4 -42.80 16.59 -27.41
CA PHE A 4 -41.42 16.69 -26.94
C PHE A 4 -41.36 16.26 -25.46
N ASN A 5 -40.83 15.06 -25.21
CA ASN A 5 -40.61 14.58 -23.86
C ASN A 5 -39.43 15.34 -23.23
N ARG A 6 -39.68 15.97 -22.08
CA ARG A 6 -38.74 16.85 -21.38
C ARG A 6 -37.69 16.00 -20.67
N LEU A 7 -36.49 15.90 -21.26
CA LEU A 7 -35.37 15.16 -20.66
C LEU A 7 -34.93 15.85 -19.37
N ARG A 8 -35.13 15.18 -18.24
CA ARG A 8 -34.56 15.56 -16.94
C ARG A 8 -33.05 15.45 -17.06
N HIS A 9 -32.34 16.58 -17.08
CA HIS A 9 -30.89 16.58 -17.02
C HIS A 9 -30.44 16.03 -15.65
N PRO A 10 -29.61 14.97 -15.61
CA PRO A 10 -29.00 14.55 -14.36
C PRO A 10 -28.07 15.66 -13.88
N LYS A 11 -28.24 16.11 -12.62
CA LYS A 11 -27.30 17.03 -11.98
C LYS A 11 -25.95 16.33 -11.88
N ILE A 12 -25.02 16.65 -12.78
CA ILE A 12 -23.66 16.11 -12.74
C ILE A 12 -22.99 16.69 -11.49
N ARG A 13 -22.82 15.86 -10.46
CA ARG A 13 -22.00 16.20 -9.28
C ARG A 13 -20.54 16.21 -9.72
N SER A 14 -19.92 17.39 -9.77
CA SER A 14 -18.47 17.65 -9.91
C SER A 14 -17.71 16.92 -11.05
N SER A 15 -17.00 17.69 -11.88
CA SER A 15 -16.05 17.14 -12.88
C SER A 15 -14.87 16.38 -12.27
N LEU A 16 -14.64 16.51 -10.97
CA LEU A 16 -13.60 15.81 -10.22
C LEU A 16 -14.11 14.60 -9.44
N ALA A 17 -15.43 14.34 -9.42
CA ALA A 17 -15.98 13.15 -8.77
C ALA A 17 -15.39 11.82 -9.29
N PRO A 18 -15.09 11.65 -10.60
CA PRO A 18 -14.44 10.43 -11.10
C PRO A 18 -12.99 10.25 -10.63
N LEU A 19 -12.35 11.33 -10.14
CA LEU A 19 -10.95 11.34 -9.69
C LEU A 19 -10.82 11.29 -8.16
N GLN A 20 -11.92 11.34 -7.43
CA GLN A 20 -11.88 11.09 -5.99
C GLN A 20 -11.56 9.62 -5.78
N ALA A 21 -10.39 9.34 -5.20
CA ALA A 21 -10.02 8.00 -4.78
C ALA A 21 -11.13 7.45 -3.89
N THR A 22 -11.89 6.49 -4.41
CA THR A 22 -12.83 5.71 -3.60
C THR A 22 -12.02 5.12 -2.46
N ARG A 23 -12.51 5.30 -1.23
CA ARG A 23 -11.86 4.76 -0.03
C ARG A 23 -11.80 3.25 -0.17
N VAL A 24 -10.67 2.73 -0.65
CA VAL A 24 -10.52 1.29 -0.87
C VAL A 24 -10.46 0.62 0.49
N ASP A 25 -11.24 -0.44 0.67
CA ASP A 25 -11.23 -1.22 1.90
C ASP A 25 -9.89 -1.97 2.00
N ALA A 26 -9.00 -1.43 2.83
CA ALA A 26 -7.67 -1.99 3.03
C ALA A 26 -7.72 -3.41 3.61
N GLU A 27 -8.73 -3.75 4.41
CA GLU A 27 -8.88 -5.09 4.98
C GLU A 27 -9.39 -6.08 3.92
N ALA A 28 -10.26 -5.64 3.00
CA ALA A 28 -10.65 -6.44 1.86
C ALA A 28 -9.45 -6.75 0.95
N ILE A 29 -8.60 -5.75 0.65
CA ILE A 29 -7.37 -5.95 -0.13
C ILE A 29 -6.43 -6.94 0.55
N LYS A 30 -6.18 -6.80 1.86
CA LYS A 30 -5.29 -7.72 2.58
C LYS A 30 -5.83 -9.15 2.54
N ARG A 31 -7.15 -9.33 2.67
CA ARG A 31 -7.79 -10.64 2.63
C ARG A 31 -7.70 -11.28 1.25
N GLU A 32 -7.98 -10.51 0.20
CA GLU A 32 -7.86 -10.96 -1.19
C GLU A 32 -6.40 -11.28 -1.54
N GLY A 33 -5.47 -10.37 -1.23
CA GLY A 33 -4.03 -10.58 -1.42
C GLY A 33 -3.52 -11.82 -0.71
N TRP A 34 -4.00 -12.11 0.50
CA TRP A 34 -3.65 -13.34 1.21
C TRP A 34 -4.25 -14.57 0.53
N ARG A 35 -5.56 -14.55 0.26
CA ARG A 35 -6.26 -15.72 -0.28
C ARG A 35 -5.76 -16.10 -1.67
N ASP A 36 -5.57 -15.12 -2.54
CA ASP A 36 -5.37 -15.35 -3.97
C ASP A 36 -3.89 -15.27 -4.37
N HIS A 37 -3.07 -14.54 -3.61
CA HIS A 37 -1.65 -14.32 -3.94
C HIS A 37 -0.68 -14.69 -2.80
N GLN A 38 -1.19 -15.12 -1.63
CA GLN A 38 -0.37 -15.38 -0.43
C GLN A 38 0.48 -14.16 -0.02
N ILE A 39 -0.02 -12.95 -0.31
CA ILE A 39 0.61 -11.69 0.05
C ILE A 39 -0.09 -11.12 1.28
N LEU A 40 0.68 -10.90 2.34
CA LEU A 40 0.19 -10.29 3.57
C LEU A 40 0.96 -8.99 3.86
N VAL A 41 0.22 -7.87 3.97
CA VAL A 41 0.76 -6.59 4.42
C VAL A 41 0.36 -6.38 5.88
N ILE A 42 1.32 -6.56 6.77
CA ILE A 42 1.16 -6.39 8.22
C ILE A 42 2.21 -5.43 8.75
N SER A 43 1.83 -4.63 9.74
CA SER A 43 2.79 -3.86 10.53
C SER A 43 3.51 -4.81 11.47
N HIS A 44 4.82 -4.65 11.65
CA HIS A 44 5.56 -5.36 12.70
C HIS A 44 5.06 -5.01 14.12
N GLU A 45 4.32 -3.92 14.27
CA GLU A 45 3.72 -3.45 15.52
C GLU A 45 2.27 -3.92 15.73
N ASP A 46 1.71 -4.73 14.83
CA ASP A 46 0.31 -5.18 14.90
C ASP A 46 0.03 -5.98 16.20
N ASP A 47 -0.96 -5.55 16.98
CA ASP A 47 -1.34 -6.12 18.29
C ASP A 47 -1.78 -7.58 18.24
N ARG A 48 -2.15 -8.07 17.05
CA ARG A 48 -2.48 -9.49 16.85
C ARG A 48 -1.24 -10.37 16.78
N LEU A 49 -0.06 -9.80 16.59
CA LEU A 49 1.22 -10.52 16.58
C LEU A 49 1.77 -10.65 17.99
N GLY A 50 2.03 -11.88 18.41
CA GLY A 50 2.81 -12.20 19.59
C GLY A 50 4.27 -11.73 19.47
N MET A 51 5.00 -11.70 20.58
CA MET A 51 6.39 -11.23 20.63
C MET A 51 7.28 -11.93 19.59
N LEU A 52 7.18 -13.26 19.47
CA LEU A 52 8.00 -14.04 18.54
C LEU A 52 7.63 -13.75 17.07
N GLU A 53 6.34 -13.58 16.77
CA GLU A 53 5.86 -13.29 15.42
C GLU A 53 6.33 -11.91 14.96
N ARG A 54 6.29 -10.91 15.85
CA ARG A 54 6.82 -9.57 15.60
C ARG A 54 8.31 -9.62 15.26
N GLU A 55 9.07 -10.39 16.03
CA GLU A 55 10.50 -10.55 15.82
C GLU A 55 10.80 -11.24 14.48
N PHE A 56 10.02 -12.27 14.11
CA PHE A 56 10.15 -12.94 12.82
C PHE A 56 9.85 -12.01 11.64
N VAL A 57 8.76 -11.24 11.71
CA VAL A 57 8.39 -10.23 10.70
C VAL A 57 9.48 -9.17 10.58
N ARG A 58 10.01 -8.68 11.71
CA ARG A 58 11.12 -7.71 11.75
C ARG A 58 12.39 -8.28 11.12
N GLN A 59 12.77 -9.52 11.44
CA GLN A 59 13.95 -10.17 10.87
C GLN A 59 13.81 -10.39 9.36
N ILE A 60 12.66 -10.88 8.90
CA ILE A 60 12.38 -11.03 7.47
C ILE A 60 12.41 -9.67 6.78
N GLY A 61 11.73 -8.67 7.35
CA GLY A 61 11.71 -7.31 6.81
C GLY A 61 13.12 -6.72 6.70
N ASN A 62 13.93 -6.85 7.75
CA ASN A 62 15.33 -6.42 7.74
C ASN A 62 16.20 -7.22 6.76
N ARG A 63 15.95 -8.52 6.58
CA ARG A 63 16.69 -9.32 5.60
C ARG A 63 16.34 -8.95 4.16
N LEU A 64 15.07 -8.67 3.89
CA LEU A 64 14.57 -8.38 2.55
C LEU A 64 14.74 -6.91 2.14
N TYR A 65 14.55 -5.99 3.09
CA TYR A 65 14.51 -4.54 2.86
C TYR A 65 15.45 -3.74 3.78
N GLY A 66 16.04 -4.38 4.79
CA GLY A 66 17.05 -3.73 5.62
C GLY A 66 18.26 -3.47 4.74
N SER A 67 18.43 -2.20 4.37
CA SER A 67 19.54 -1.71 3.58
C SER A 67 20.83 -2.33 4.10
N THR A 68 21.51 -3.07 3.24
CA THR A 68 22.97 -3.21 3.32
C THR A 68 23.52 -1.80 3.13
N GLN A 69 23.50 -0.99 4.19
CA GLN A 69 24.49 0.07 4.32
C GLN A 69 25.78 -0.67 4.61
N SER A 70 26.36 -1.25 3.55
CA SER A 70 27.80 -1.39 3.48
C SER A 70 28.29 0.04 3.64
N PRO A 71 28.93 0.40 4.76
CA PRO A 71 29.79 1.54 4.71
C PRO A 71 30.95 1.05 3.86
N ILE A 72 30.83 1.19 2.54
CA ILE A 72 32.02 1.43 1.73
C ILE A 72 32.50 2.79 2.21
N ARG A 73 33.16 2.77 3.38
CA ARG A 73 34.25 3.65 3.70
C ARG A 73 35.21 3.48 2.54
N ARG A 74 35.06 4.32 1.52
CA ARG A 74 36.18 4.71 0.67
C ARG A 74 37.13 5.45 1.59
N SER A 75 37.88 4.71 2.39
CA SER A 75 39.19 5.11 2.84
C SER A 75 40.06 5.16 1.59
N SER A 76 39.93 6.22 0.80
CA SER A 76 41.06 6.73 0.03
C SER A 76 42.00 7.39 1.05
N LYS A 77 42.69 6.55 1.83
CA LYS A 77 44.04 6.84 2.31
C LYS A 77 44.97 6.41 1.17
N GLY A 78 45.76 7.34 0.67
CA GLY A 78 46.70 7.19 -0.44
C GLY A 78 46.90 8.58 -1.05
N VAL A 79 47.72 9.45 -0.43
CA VAL A 79 49.19 9.48 -0.59
C VAL A 79 49.56 9.75 -2.03
N SER A 80 49.65 11.04 -2.39
CA SER A 80 50.90 11.76 -2.73
C SER A 80 50.55 13.12 -3.33
#